data_AF-A0A511X8K0-F1
#
_entry.id   AF-A0A511X8K0-F1
#
_cell.length_a   1.000
_cell.length_b   1.000
_cell.length_c   1.000
_cell.angle_alpha   90.00
_cell.angle_beta   90.00
_cell.angle_gamma   90.00
#
_symmetry.space_group_name_H-M   'P 1'
#
loop_
_entity.id
_entity.type
_entity.pdbx_description
1 polymer ?
#
loop_
_entity_poly.entity_id
_entity_poly.type
_entity_poly.pdbx_seq_one_letter_code
_entity_poly.pdbx_strand_id
1 'polypeptide(L)'
;MSSLIYNGATHLLTLTDSKGAKLGTWQAHNITDSHLSTVDYLHNGTYSFLDTRSAHPHPGDNINGPYGSYGIFRFNYPKHQGVGVHSGRANAARYPGVIHPTLGCVRTSDDAMAIIVKTAKTDPLTTITVQSNSRETAQSGAAWLKTHPQ
;
A
#
# COMPACT_ATOMS: atom_id res chain seq x y z
N MET A 1 -13.82 9.77 10.17
CA MET A 1 -13.21 8.51 9.76
C MET A 1 -12.42 8.79 8.51
N SER A 2 -11.12 8.57 8.58
CA SER A 2 -10.22 8.72 7.44
C SER A 2 -10.37 7.52 6.49
N SER A 3 -9.97 7.72 5.23
CA SER A 3 -9.93 6.68 4.21
C SER A 3 -8.73 6.84 3.29
N LEU A 4 -8.34 5.73 2.64
CA LEU A 4 -7.34 5.72 1.58
C LEU A 4 -7.99 5.55 0.21
N ILE A 5 -7.40 6.14 -0.80
CA ILE A 5 -7.75 5.91 -2.21
C ILE A 5 -6.46 5.53 -2.93
N TYR A 6 -6.39 4.30 -3.43
CA TYR A 6 -5.32 3.85 -4.32
C TYR A 6 -5.81 3.88 -5.77
N ASN A 7 -5.12 4.64 -6.61
CA ASN A 7 -5.39 4.70 -8.04
C ASN A 7 -4.29 3.96 -8.81
N GLY A 8 -4.64 2.80 -9.39
CA GLY A 8 -3.72 1.95 -10.12
C GLY A 8 -3.15 2.61 -11.38
N ALA A 9 -3.95 3.42 -12.08
CA ALA A 9 -3.52 4.08 -13.32
C ALA A 9 -2.50 5.21 -13.07
N THR A 10 -2.61 5.93 -11.95
CA THR A 10 -1.68 7.02 -11.62
C THR A 10 -0.59 6.59 -10.65
N HIS A 11 -0.65 5.38 -10.08
CA HIS A 11 0.25 4.90 -9.02
C HIS A 11 0.30 5.82 -7.80
N LEU A 12 -0.86 6.34 -7.39
CA LEU A 12 -0.97 7.26 -6.26
C LEU A 12 -1.86 6.69 -5.16
N LEU A 13 -1.44 6.90 -3.92
CA LEU A 13 -2.21 6.67 -2.71
C LEU A 13 -2.53 8.02 -2.07
N THR A 14 -3.81 8.32 -1.92
CA THR A 14 -4.31 9.54 -1.27
C THR A 14 -4.92 9.19 0.08
N LEU A 15 -4.58 9.97 1.11
CA LEU A 15 -5.25 9.94 2.41
C LEU A 15 -6.25 11.08 2.49
N THR A 16 -7.49 10.76 2.88
CA THR A 16 -8.56 11.73 3.12
C THR A 16 -9.03 11.63 4.57
N ASP A 17 -9.32 12.77 5.19
CA ASP A 17 -9.87 12.82 6.55
C ASP A 17 -11.39 12.60 6.60
N SER A 18 -11.95 12.61 7.81
CA SER A 18 -13.40 12.58 8.07
C SER A 18 -14.27 13.59 7.32
N LYS A 19 -13.70 14.70 6.86
CA LYS A 19 -14.41 15.80 6.17
C LYS A 19 -14.23 15.72 4.65
N GLY A 20 -13.54 14.70 4.17
CA GLY A 20 -13.18 14.54 2.76
C GLY A 20 -12.00 15.40 2.31
N ALA A 21 -11.30 16.08 3.24
CA ALA A 21 -10.12 16.84 2.90
C ALA A 21 -8.94 15.90 2.63
N LYS A 22 -8.20 16.16 1.55
CA LYS A 22 -6.97 15.42 1.22
C LYS A 22 -5.86 15.85 2.18
N LEU A 23 -5.36 14.92 2.99
CA LEU A 23 -4.25 15.13 3.92
C LEU A 23 -2.88 14.91 3.26
N GLY A 24 -2.84 14.11 2.19
CA GLY A 24 -1.62 13.88 1.44
C GLY A 24 -1.84 12.93 0.27
N THR A 25 -0.85 12.88 -0.63
CA THR A 25 -0.83 11.98 -1.78
C THR A 25 0.61 11.57 -2.05
N TRP A 26 0.84 10.27 -2.19
CA TRP A 26 2.17 9.68 -2.32
C TRP A 26 2.18 8.63 -3.42
N GLN A 27 3.37 8.35 -3.95
CA GLN A 27 3.57 7.24 -4.87
C GLN A 27 3.29 5.91 -4.15
N ALA A 28 2.55 5.02 -4.81
CA ALA A 28 2.29 3.69 -4.32
C ALA A 28 2.07 2.70 -5.46
N HIS A 29 2.40 1.43 -5.23
CA HIS A 29 2.20 0.38 -6.22
C HIS A 29 1.58 -0.87 -5.63
N ASN A 30 0.77 -1.54 -6.43
CA ASN A 30 0.29 -2.89 -6.17
C ASN A 30 0.98 -3.87 -7.14
N ILE A 31 2.30 -4.01 -6.98
CA ILE A 31 3.08 -5.01 -7.73
C ILE A 31 3.05 -6.31 -6.94
N THR A 32 2.59 -7.37 -7.59
CA THR A 32 2.51 -8.72 -7.03
C THR A 32 3.75 -9.52 -7.41
N ASP A 33 4.22 -10.37 -6.49
CA ASP A 33 5.25 -11.34 -6.79
C ASP A 33 4.73 -12.35 -7.82
N SER A 34 5.49 -12.59 -8.89
CA SER A 34 5.09 -13.47 -10.00
C SER A 34 4.87 -14.92 -9.60
N HIS A 35 5.38 -15.35 -8.44
CA HIS A 35 5.14 -16.69 -7.91
C HIS A 35 3.83 -16.81 -7.13
N LEU A 36 3.15 -15.68 -6.85
CA LEU A 36 1.85 -15.70 -6.19
C LEU A 36 0.76 -16.05 -7.21
N SER A 37 0.14 -17.22 -7.07
CA SER A 37 -0.96 -17.65 -7.94
C SER A 37 -2.35 -17.26 -7.43
N THR A 38 -2.44 -16.73 -6.21
CA THR A 38 -3.73 -16.44 -5.55
C THR A 38 -4.24 -15.04 -5.82
N VAL A 39 -3.35 -14.06 -6.06
CA VAL A 39 -3.69 -12.67 -6.34
C VAL A 39 -2.69 -12.07 -7.32
N ASP A 40 -3.15 -11.79 -8.54
CA ASP A 40 -2.34 -11.17 -9.58
C ASP A 40 -2.31 -9.63 -9.43
N TYR A 41 -3.39 -9.03 -8.95
CA TYR A 41 -3.52 -7.62 -8.58
C TYR A 41 -4.76 -7.44 -7.71
N LEU A 42 -4.87 -6.29 -7.05
CA LEU A 42 -6.06 -5.92 -6.28
C LEU A 42 -7.16 -5.44 -7.20
N HIS A 43 -8.30 -6.11 -7.16
CA HIS A 43 -9.47 -5.68 -7.91
C HIS A 43 -10.01 -4.34 -7.38
N ASN A 44 -10.57 -3.54 -8.29
CA ASN A 44 -11.25 -2.31 -7.92
C ASN A 44 -12.40 -2.59 -6.95
N GLY A 45 -12.58 -1.70 -5.98
CA GLY A 45 -13.58 -1.85 -4.94
C GLY A 45 -13.19 -1.10 -3.67
N THR A 46 -14.13 -1.05 -2.73
CA THR A 46 -13.90 -0.47 -1.41
C THR A 46 -13.82 -1.58 -0.38
N TYR A 47 -12.72 -1.63 0.35
CA TYR A 47 -12.44 -2.66 1.35
C TYR A 47 -12.32 -2.01 2.74
N SER A 48 -12.89 -2.66 3.75
CA SER A 48 -12.81 -2.21 5.13
C SER A 48 -11.47 -2.58 5.76
N PHE A 49 -10.86 -1.63 6.46
CA PHE A 49 -9.66 -1.92 7.26
C PHE A 49 -10.00 -2.81 8.46
N LEU A 50 -9.14 -3.81 8.69
CA LEU A 50 -9.11 -4.60 9.92
C LEU A 50 -8.40 -3.82 11.02
N ASP A 51 -7.32 -3.13 10.64
CA ASP A 51 -6.50 -2.29 11.50
C ASP A 51 -6.95 -0.82 11.34
N THR A 52 -7.71 -0.28 12.29
CA THR A 52 -8.34 1.04 12.10
C THR A 52 -7.65 2.19 12.83
N ARG A 53 -6.99 1.93 13.97
CA ARG A 53 -6.33 2.96 14.79
C ARG A 53 -4.82 2.81 14.89
N SER A 54 -4.32 1.62 14.63
CA SER A 54 -2.92 1.27 14.74
C SER A 54 -2.62 0.22 13.69
N ALA A 55 -1.49 0.38 13.00
CA ALA A 55 -1.00 -0.63 12.08
C ALA A 55 -0.62 -1.90 12.86
N HIS A 56 -0.76 -3.06 12.22
CA HIS A 56 -0.28 -4.32 12.75
C HIS A 56 1.26 -4.36 12.71
N PRO A 57 1.94 -4.44 13.86
CA PRO A 57 3.40 -4.49 13.90
C PRO A 57 3.91 -5.91 13.64
N HIS A 58 5.15 -6.01 13.14
CA HIS A 58 5.88 -7.26 13.05
C HIS A 58 7.22 -7.18 13.80
N PRO A 59 7.73 -8.32 14.30
CA PRO A 59 9.08 -8.37 14.87
C PRO A 59 10.12 -7.85 13.88
N GLY A 60 10.88 -6.83 14.30
CA GLY A 60 11.95 -6.25 13.49
C GLY A 60 11.48 -5.26 12.42
N ASP A 61 10.28 -4.70 12.52
CA ASP A 61 9.84 -3.59 11.67
C ASP A 61 10.88 -2.45 11.66
N ASN A 62 11.37 -2.14 10.47
CA ASN A 62 12.34 -1.09 10.18
C ASN A 62 12.27 -0.74 8.69
N ILE A 63 12.94 0.35 8.29
CA ILE A 63 12.88 0.89 6.93
C ILE A 63 13.25 -0.11 5.81
N ASN A 64 14.09 -1.11 6.12
CA ASN A 64 14.51 -2.16 5.18
C ASN A 64 13.76 -3.48 5.35
N GLY A 65 12.94 -3.59 6.41
CA GLY A 65 12.11 -4.75 6.68
C GLY A 65 10.99 -4.93 5.64
N PRO A 66 10.30 -6.08 5.64
CA PRO A 66 9.23 -6.38 4.68
C PRO A 66 8.07 -5.40 4.73
N TYR A 67 7.71 -4.93 5.94
CA TYR A 67 6.56 -4.06 6.21
C TYR A 67 6.95 -2.61 6.55
N GLY A 68 8.25 -2.29 6.57
CA GLY A 68 8.74 -0.95 6.87
C GLY A 68 8.75 -0.62 8.36
N SER A 69 9.00 0.64 8.71
CA SER A 69 9.17 1.05 10.11
C SER A 69 7.86 1.14 10.88
N TYR A 70 6.73 1.08 10.18
CA TYR A 70 5.40 1.38 10.72
C TYR A 70 4.43 0.20 10.69
N GLY A 71 4.86 -0.97 10.22
CA GLY A 71 4.00 -2.14 10.04
C GLY A 71 3.00 -1.97 8.89
N ILE A 72 1.88 -2.70 8.97
CA ILE A 72 0.87 -2.78 7.91
C ILE A 72 -0.52 -2.41 8.40
N PHE A 73 -1.27 -1.67 7.59
CA PHE A 73 -2.72 -1.55 7.77
C PHE A 73 -3.43 -2.60 6.90
N ARG A 74 -3.89 -3.69 7.50
CA ARG A 74 -4.57 -4.78 6.77
C ARG A 74 -6.02 -4.42 6.51
N PHE A 75 -6.53 -4.81 5.35
CA PHE A 75 -7.94 -4.68 5.01
C PHE A 75 -8.53 -6.02 4.58
N ASN A 76 -9.84 -6.13 4.70
CA ASN A 76 -10.56 -7.35 4.36
C ASN A 76 -10.63 -7.48 2.83
N TYR A 77 -9.75 -8.31 2.27
CA TYR A 77 -9.75 -8.66 0.85
C TYR A 77 -10.26 -10.09 0.64
N PRO A 78 -11.20 -10.32 -0.29
CA PRO A 78 -11.79 -11.65 -0.49
C PRO A 78 -10.75 -12.72 -0.81
N LYS A 79 -10.82 -13.86 -0.09
CA LYS A 79 -10.04 -15.09 -0.36
C LYS A 79 -8.51 -14.95 -0.29
N HIS A 80 -7.98 -13.82 0.17
CA HIS A 80 -6.54 -13.64 0.37
C HIS A 80 -6.29 -12.78 1.62
N GLN A 81 -5.71 -13.40 2.65
CA GLN A 81 -5.53 -12.81 3.97
C GLN A 81 -4.24 -12.00 4.07
N GLY A 82 -4.21 -11.04 4.99
CA GLY A 82 -3.00 -10.25 5.27
C GLY A 82 -2.69 -9.15 4.24
N VAL A 83 -3.58 -8.93 3.27
CA VAL A 83 -3.48 -7.81 2.32
C VAL A 83 -3.60 -6.48 3.07
N GLY A 84 -2.74 -5.53 2.73
CA GLY A 84 -2.76 -4.23 3.37
C GLY A 84 -1.96 -3.15 2.66
N VAL A 85 -1.83 -2.02 3.34
CA VAL A 85 -0.99 -0.89 2.96
C VAL A 85 0.20 -0.82 3.91
N HIS A 86 1.41 -0.78 3.35
CA HIS A 86 2.63 -0.69 4.15
C HIS A 86 3.81 -0.11 3.36
N SER A 87 4.92 0.13 4.04
CA SER A 87 6.18 0.57 3.46
C SER A 87 7.24 -0.55 3.53
N GLY A 88 8.52 -0.19 3.52
CA GLY A 88 9.64 -1.09 3.72
C GLY A 88 10.42 -1.38 2.45
N ARG A 89 11.48 -2.19 2.61
CA ARG A 89 12.42 -2.55 1.53
C ARG A 89 13.07 -1.32 0.88
N ALA A 90 13.22 -0.21 1.60
CA ALA A 90 13.68 1.06 1.03
C ALA A 90 15.01 0.94 0.28
N ASN A 91 15.94 0.11 0.79
CA ASN A 91 17.25 -0.12 0.18
C ASN A 91 17.40 -1.54 -0.39
N ALA A 92 16.32 -2.17 -0.85
CA ALA A 92 16.44 -3.48 -1.50
C ALA A 92 17.29 -3.38 -2.77
N ALA A 93 18.27 -4.28 -2.92
CA ALA A 93 19.18 -4.31 -4.06
C ALA A 93 18.46 -4.45 -5.42
N ARG A 94 17.26 -5.04 -5.41
CA ARG A 94 16.36 -5.09 -6.56
C ARG A 94 15.00 -4.56 -6.15
N TYR A 95 14.49 -3.64 -6.96
CA TYR A 95 13.18 -3.01 -6.79
C TYR A 95 13.04 -2.36 -5.39
N PRO A 96 13.78 -1.28 -5.10
CA PRO A 96 13.76 -0.62 -3.78
C PRO A 96 12.45 0.08 -3.47
N GLY A 97 12.00 0.01 -2.22
CA GLY A 97 10.89 0.81 -1.71
C GLY A 97 9.57 0.50 -2.39
N VAL A 98 8.86 1.55 -2.84
CA VAL A 98 7.45 1.48 -3.31
C VAL A 98 7.20 0.51 -4.46
N ILE A 99 8.24 0.15 -5.21
CA ILE A 99 8.19 -0.73 -6.37
C ILE A 99 8.54 -2.19 -6.04
N HIS A 100 8.93 -2.48 -4.79
CA HIS A 100 9.26 -3.84 -4.38
C HIS A 100 8.01 -4.73 -4.45
N PRO A 101 8.06 -5.88 -5.15
CA PRO A 101 6.92 -6.80 -5.23
C PRO A 101 6.43 -7.23 -3.85
N THR A 102 5.12 -7.46 -3.76
CA THR A 102 4.45 -7.88 -2.54
C THR A 102 3.57 -9.09 -2.80
N LEU A 103 3.03 -9.69 -1.74
CA LEU A 103 2.04 -10.75 -1.89
C LEU A 103 0.61 -10.16 -2.00
N GLY A 104 0.41 -9.14 -2.85
CA GLY A 104 -0.91 -8.52 -3.07
C GLY A 104 -1.16 -7.19 -2.35
N CYS A 105 -0.17 -6.63 -1.65
CA CYS A 105 -0.32 -5.37 -0.90
C CYS A 105 -0.19 -4.13 -1.79
N VAL A 106 -0.61 -2.98 -1.26
CA VAL A 106 -0.22 -1.67 -1.78
C VAL A 106 1.01 -1.20 -1.01
N ARG A 107 2.16 -1.08 -1.69
CA ARG A 107 3.39 -0.58 -1.09
C ARG A 107 3.54 0.92 -1.34
N THR A 108 3.84 1.67 -0.28
CA THR A 108 4.09 3.12 -0.31
C THR A 108 5.38 3.47 0.45
N SER A 109 5.71 4.75 0.61
CA SER A 109 6.92 5.19 1.32
C SER A 109 6.73 5.17 2.84
N ASP A 110 7.85 5.18 3.57
CA ASP A 110 7.85 5.25 5.04
C ASP A 110 7.25 6.58 5.52
N ASP A 111 7.52 7.69 4.83
CA ASP A 111 6.93 9.00 5.12
C ASP A 111 5.40 8.98 4.98
N ALA A 112 4.88 8.32 3.93
CA ALA A 112 3.44 8.16 3.77
C ALA A 112 2.85 7.38 4.94
N MET A 113 3.48 6.26 5.31
CA MET A 113 3.04 5.45 6.45
C MET A 113 3.11 6.20 7.78
N ALA A 114 4.12 7.06 7.98
CA ALA A 114 4.22 7.91 9.16
C ALA A 114 2.99 8.81 9.33
N ILE A 115 2.55 9.46 8.24
CA ILE A 115 1.36 10.32 8.24
C ILE A 115 0.08 9.50 8.42
N ILE A 116 -0.04 8.34 7.77
CA ILE A 116 -1.21 7.45 7.91
C ILE A 116 -1.33 6.96 9.35
N VAL A 117 -0.24 6.44 9.95
CA VAL A 117 -0.24 5.99 11.36
C VAL A 117 -0.57 7.13 12.31
N LYS A 118 0.03 8.31 12.11
CA LYS A 118 -0.27 9.49 12.93
C LYS A 118 -1.74 9.87 12.85
N THR A 119 -2.32 9.85 11.65
CA THR A 119 -3.73 10.18 11.42
C THR A 119 -4.66 9.15 12.05
N ALA A 120 -4.40 7.86 11.85
CA ALA A 120 -5.24 6.77 12.36
C ALA A 120 -5.38 6.77 13.90
N LYS A 121 -4.39 7.30 14.63
CA LYS A 121 -4.47 7.45 16.09
C LYS A 121 -5.64 8.33 16.52
N THR A 122 -5.93 9.41 15.79
CA THR A 122 -6.96 10.40 16.15
C THR A 122 -8.20 10.32 15.28
N ASP A 123 -8.08 9.99 13.99
CA ASP A 123 -9.19 9.78 13.05
C ASP A 123 -9.06 8.39 12.38
N PRO A 124 -9.79 7.38 12.89
CA PRO A 124 -9.64 5.99 12.47
C PRO A 124 -9.71 5.81 10.96
N LEU A 125 -8.79 5.01 10.43
CA LEU A 125 -8.75 4.62 9.03
C LEU A 125 -9.74 3.47 8.81
N THR A 126 -10.75 3.68 7.97
CA THR A 126 -11.89 2.74 7.88
C THR A 126 -12.01 2.02 6.58
N THR A 127 -11.66 2.67 5.48
CA THR A 127 -11.76 2.07 4.15
C THR A 127 -10.56 2.42 3.29
N ILE A 128 -10.22 1.51 2.38
CA ILE A 128 -9.43 1.80 1.19
C ILE A 128 -10.31 1.58 -0.04
N THR A 129 -10.31 2.55 -0.94
CA THR A 129 -10.88 2.39 -2.28
C THR A 129 -9.75 2.13 -3.27
N VAL A 130 -9.77 0.97 -3.91
CA VAL A 130 -8.92 0.65 -5.06
C VAL A 130 -9.70 1.01 -6.32
N GLN A 131 -9.12 1.84 -7.17
CA GLN A 131 -9.74 2.28 -8.42
C GLN A 131 -8.74 2.27 -9.55
N SER A 132 -9.25 2.12 -10.78
CA SER A 132 -8.46 2.11 -12.01
C SER A 132 -7.24 1.20 -11.93
N ASN A 133 -7.34 0.10 -11.18
CA ASN A 133 -6.31 -0.93 -11.10
C ASN A 133 -6.71 -2.11 -11.98
N SER A 134 -5.78 -2.54 -12.82
CA SER A 134 -5.88 -3.70 -13.69
C SER A 134 -4.57 -4.47 -13.68
N ARG A 135 -4.55 -5.63 -14.33
CA ARG A 135 -3.32 -6.40 -14.53
C ARG A 135 -2.26 -5.53 -15.23
N GLU A 136 -2.66 -4.78 -16.24
CA GLU A 136 -1.78 -3.94 -17.04
C GLU A 136 -1.19 -2.80 -16.21
N THR A 137 -1.99 -2.12 -15.38
CA THR A 137 -1.47 -1.03 -14.53
C THR A 137 -0.58 -1.56 -13.41
N ALA A 138 -0.92 -2.72 -12.82
CA ALA A 138 -0.07 -3.37 -11.83
C ALA A 138 1.29 -3.78 -12.43
N GLN A 139 1.29 -4.29 -13.66
CA GLN A 139 2.50 -4.70 -14.39
C GLN A 139 3.27 -3.53 -15.01
N SER A 140 2.63 -2.42 -15.37
CA SER A 140 3.32 -1.23 -15.88
C SER A 140 4.16 -0.55 -14.81
N GLY A 141 3.75 -0.67 -13.54
CA GLY A 141 4.61 -0.35 -12.40
C GLY A 141 5.94 -1.11 -12.46
N ALA A 142 5.93 -2.38 -12.90
CA ALA A 142 7.13 -3.18 -13.14
C ALA A 142 7.86 -2.86 -14.45
N ALA A 143 7.21 -2.26 -15.46
CA ALA A 143 7.84 -1.84 -16.71
C ALA A 143 8.59 -0.49 -16.57
N TRP A 144 8.07 0.46 -15.79
CA TRP A 144 8.77 1.70 -15.44
C TRP A 144 10.16 1.40 -14.80
N LEU A 145 10.26 0.29 -14.05
CA LEU A 145 11.50 -0.22 -13.44
C LEU A 145 12.59 -0.62 -14.42
N LYS A 146 12.20 -0.99 -15.64
CA LYS A 146 13.16 -1.41 -16.67
C LYS A 146 13.74 -0.21 -17.40
N THR A 147 13.04 0.93 -17.43
CA THR A 147 13.44 2.10 -18.22
C THR A 147 13.98 3.26 -17.39
N HIS A 148 13.80 3.25 -16.06
CA HIS A 148 14.36 4.23 -15.14
C HIS A 148 15.02 3.55 -13.92
N PRO A 149 16.12 2.79 -14.11
CA PRO A 149 16.95 2.36 -13.00
C PRO A 149 17.54 3.59 -12.29
N GLN A 150 17.61 3.56 -10.95
CA GLN A 150 18.27 4.62 -10.18
C GLN A 150 19.77 4.69 -10.47
#